data_AF-A0A2X1X9W2-F1
#
_entry.id   AF-A0A2X1X9W2-F1
#
_cell.length_a   1.000
_cell.length_b   1.000
_cell.length_c   1.000
_cell.angle_alpha   90.00
_cell.angle_beta   90.00
_cell.angle_gamma   90.00
#
_symmetry.space_group_name_H-M   'P 1'
#
loop_
_entity.id
_entity.type
_entity.pdbx_description
1 polymer ?
#
loop_
_entity_poly.entity_id
_entity_poly.type
_entity_poly.pdbx_seq_one_letter_code
_entity_poly.pdbx_strand_id
1 'polypeptide(L)' 'MAEAIYTMGVDIGSTASKSIILKDGKEIISSSCIDVGAGTSGPSRTIKKLLRVLT' A
#
# COMPACT_ATOMS: atom_id res chain seq x y z
N MET A 1 4.01 -23.15 15.06
CA MET A 1 3.32 -22.16 14.22
C MET A 1 4.38 -21.26 13.62
N ALA A 2 4.46 -21.15 12.29
CA ALA A 2 5.36 -20.16 11.68
C ALA A 2 4.67 -18.79 11.73
N GLU A 3 5.40 -17.76 12.15
CA GLU A 3 4.92 -16.38 12.16
C GLU A 3 4.78 -15.87 10.72
N ALA A 4 3.65 -15.23 10.39
CA ALA A 4 3.41 -14.71 9.05
C ALA A 4 4.18 -13.41 8.83
N ILE A 5 4.85 -13.27 7.69
CA ILE A 5 5.58 -12.04 7.33
C ILE A 5 4.69 -11.17 6.46
N TYR A 6 4.51 -9.91 6.85
CA TYR A 6 3.78 -8.92 6.06
C TYR A 6 4.74 -7.89 5.48
N THR A 7 4.71 -7.71 4.17
CA THR A 7 5.51 -6.70 3.47
C THR A 7 4.61 -5.70 2.78
N MET A 8 4.96 -4.42 2.86
CA MET A 8 4.25 -3.35 2.16
C MET A 8 5.05 -2.91 0.93
N GLY A 9 4.44 -3.00 -0.24
CA GLY A 9 4.98 -2.41 -1.47
C GLY A 9 4.37 -1.04 -1.70
N VAL A 10 5.20 -0.07 -2.09
CA VAL A 10 4.77 1.30 -2.42
C VAL A 10 5.35 1.71 -3.77
N ASP A 11 4.49 2.18 -4.67
CA ASP A 11 4.85 2.72 -5.98
C ASP A 11 4.31 4.16 -6.10
N ILE A 12 5.23 5.13 -6.06
CA ILE A 12 4.91 6.55 -6.17
C ILE A 12 5.35 7.07 -7.53
N GLY A 13 4.39 7.19 -8.44
CA GLY A 13 4.58 7.87 -9.73
C GLY A 13 4.31 9.38 -9.62
N SER A 14 4.57 10.11 -10.71
CA SER A 14 4.21 11.53 -10.82
C SER A 14 2.70 11.78 -10.85
N THR A 15 1.94 10.84 -11.41
CA THR A 15 0.47 10.98 -11.59
C THR A 15 -0.33 10.21 -10.55
N ALA A 16 0.17 9.10 -10.02
CA ALA A 16 -0.59 8.24 -9.12
C ALA A 16 0.29 7.60 -8.04
N SER A 17 -0.32 7.32 -6.88
CA SER A 17 0.31 6.67 -5.74
C SER A 17 -0.39 5.35 -5.42
N LYS A 18 0.36 4.26 -5.45
CA LYS A 18 -0.16 2.90 -5.25
C LYS A 18 0.55 2.24 -4.08
N SER A 19 -0.16 1.37 -3.38
CA SER A 19 0.43 0.55 -2.33
C SER A 19 -0.30 -0.77 -2.17
N ILE A 20 0.42 -1.81 -1.74
CA ILE A 20 -0.13 -3.14 -1.44
C ILE A 20 0.50 -3.68 -0.16
N ILE A 21 -0.20 -4.61 0.52
CA ILE A 21 0.40 -5.45 1.56
C ILE A 21 0.31 -6.90 1.11
N LEU A 22 1.45 -7.58 1.15
CA LEU A 22 1.58 -9.00 0.88
C LEU A 22 1.77 -9.77 2.19
N LYS A 23 1.06 -10.89 2.34
CA LYS A 23 1.34 -11.91 3.34
C LYS A 23 2.21 -13.00 2.72
N ASP A 24 3.31 -13.31 3.40
CA ASP A 24 4.32 -14.31 3.02
C ASP A 24 4.83 -14.14 1.58
N GLY A 25 4.84 -12.88 1.10
CA GLY A 25 5.26 -12.50 -0.26
C GLY A 25 4.37 -13.02 -1.40
N LYS A 26 3.20 -13.59 -1.09
CA LYS A 26 2.35 -14.28 -2.09
C LYS A 26 0.93 -13.72 -2.15
N GLU A 27 0.32 -13.48 -1.01
CA GLU A 27 -1.10 -13.13 -0.93
C GLU A 27 -1.26 -11.62 -0.76
N ILE A 28 -1.96 -10.94 -1.67
CA ILE A 28 -2.32 -9.52 -1.50
C ILE A 28 -3.49 -9.45 -0.52
N ILE A 29 -3.25 -8.89 0.66
CA ILE A 29 -4.26 -8.76 1.71
C ILE A 29 -4.85 -7.35 1.82
N SER A 30 -4.21 -6.34 1.21
CA SER A 30 -4.73 -4.98 1.12
C SER A 30 -4.11 -4.26 -0.08
N SER A 31 -4.87 -3.36 -0.71
CA SER A 31 -4.39 -2.52 -1.81
C SER A 31 -5.01 -1.12 -1.76
N SER A 32 -4.30 -0.13 -2.30
CA SER A 32 -4.78 1.23 -2.49
C SER A 32 -4.19 1.84 -3.76
N CYS A 33 -5.02 2.56 -4.50
CA CYS A 33 -4.64 3.37 -5.64
C CYS A 33 -5.32 4.74 -5.53
N ILE A 34 -4.56 5.81 -5.79
CA ILE A 34 -5.05 7.19 -5.76
C ILE A 34 -4.43 7.95 -6.93
N ASP A 35 -5.26 8.71 -7.64
CA ASP A 35 -4.92 9.43 -8.88
C ASP A 35 -4.16 10.75 -8.65
N VAL A 36 -3.28 10.77 -7.64
CA VAL A 36 -2.32 11.86 -7.42
C VAL A 36 -0.96 11.28 -7.01
N GLY A 37 0.12 11.86 -7.54
CA GLY A 37 1.47 11.32 -7.41
C GLY A 37 2.39 12.09 -6.47
N ALA A 38 3.69 11.96 -6.70
CA ALA A 38 4.75 12.63 -5.95
C ALA A 38 4.54 14.16 -5.86
N GLY A 39 4.98 14.76 -4.76
CA GLY A 39 4.84 16.20 -4.51
C GLY A 39 3.42 16.64 -4.11
N THR A 40 2.47 15.71 -4.01
CA THR A 40 1.09 15.95 -3.55
C THR A 40 0.79 15.19 -2.25
N SER A 41 -0.48 15.15 -1.84
CA SER A 41 -0.95 14.29 -0.74
C SER A 41 -1.07 12.80 -1.10
N GLY A 42 -0.81 12.41 -2.36
CA GLY A 42 -0.93 11.04 -2.84
C GLY A 42 -0.19 9.99 -2.01
N PRO A 43 1.12 10.15 -1.73
CA PRO A 43 1.89 9.15 -1.01
C PRO A 43 1.33 8.85 0.39
N SER A 44 1.02 9.89 1.17
CA SER A 44 0.50 9.72 2.53
C SER A 44 -0.93 9.16 2.53
N ARG A 45 -1.77 9.59 1.58
CA ARG A 45 -3.15 9.10 1.47
C ARG A 45 -3.20 7.63 1.07
N THR A 46 -2.32 7.16 0.19
CA THR A 46 -2.37 5.77 -0.28
C THR A 46 -2.00 4.80 0.85
N ILE A 47 -0.96 5.13 1.64
CA ILE A 47 -0.56 4.37 2.83
C ILE A 47 -1.66 4.39 3.89
N LYS A 48 -2.25 5.55 4.18
CA LYS A 48 -3.33 5.67 5.18
C LYS A 48 -4.55 4.85 4.78
N LYS A 49 -4.93 4.87 3.51
CA LYS A 49 -6.05 4.08 2.99
C LYS A 49 -5.76 2.59 3.07
N LEU A 50 -4.53 2.18 2.73
CA LEU A 50 -4.08 0.79 2.78
C LEU A 50 -4.18 0.18 4.20
N LEU A 51 -3.71 0.92 5.21
CA LEU A 51 -3.70 0.46 6.60
C LEU A 51 -5.08 0.48 7.26
N ARG A 52 -6.00 1.34 6.81
CA ARG A 52 -7.35 1.44 7.37
C ARG A 52 -8.22 0.21 7.10
N VAL A 53 -7.87 -0.59 6.09
CA VAL A 53 -8.60 -1.83 5.75
C VAL A 53 -8.21 -2.99 6.69
N LEU A 54 -7.14 -2.83 7.47
CA LEU A 54 -6.61 -3.86 8.37
C LEU A 54 -7.03 -3.69 9.84
N THR A 55 -7.81 -2.65 10.16
CA THR A 55 -8.37 -2.35 11.50
C THR A 55 -9.86 -2.60 11.52
#